data_AF-A0A2D6Q0Q7-F1
#
_entry.id   AF-A0A2D6Q0Q7-F1
#
_cell.length_a   1.000
_cell.length_b   1.000
_cell.length_c   1.000
_cell.angle_alpha   90.00
_cell.angle_beta   90.00
_cell.angle_gamma   90.00
#
_symmetry.space_group_name_H-M   'P 1'
#
loop_
_entity.id
_entity.type
_entity.pdbx_description
1 polymer ?
#
loop_
_entity_poly.entity_id
_entity_poly.type
_entity_poly.pdbx_seq_one_letter_code
_entity_poly.pdbx_strand_id
1 'polypeptide(L)'
;RTLLLQAERWTRRPPFSFRIEANHDGTWLEVYNGDATIAVGARFLTAVRCRLQEGTTRVRLRCRAPASAGVLVDDVRLAAGH
;
A
#
# COMPACT_ATOMS: atom_id res chain seq x y z
N ARG A 1 4.70 -2.82 14.98
CA ARG A 1 5.65 -2.61 13.85
C ARG A 1 5.02 -1.64 12.87
N THR A 2 5.81 -1.00 12.00
CA THR A 2 5.29 -0.09 10.96
C THR A 2 5.79 -0.52 9.60
N LEU A 3 4.87 -0.66 8.65
CA LEU A 3 5.19 -0.79 7.23
C LEU A 3 5.36 0.60 6.64
N LEU A 4 6.51 0.81 6.00
CA LEU A 4 6.86 2.01 5.28
C LEU A 4 7.13 1.62 3.83
N LEU A 5 6.64 2.42 2.89
CA LEU A 5 6.97 2.28 1.47
C LEU A 5 6.76 3.61 0.75
N GLN A 6 7.36 3.74 -0.42
CA GLN A 6 7.03 4.78 -1.38
C GLN A 6 6.11 4.19 -2.45
N ALA A 7 5.10 4.95 -2.87
CA ALA A 7 4.12 4.52 -3.83
C ALA A 7 3.76 5.63 -4.82
N GLU A 8 3.36 5.19 -6.00
CA GLU A 8 2.85 6.03 -7.07
C GLU A 8 1.98 5.20 -7.99
N ARG A 9 0.92 5.79 -8.55
CA ARG A 9 0.14 5.10 -9.59
C ARG A 9 0.56 5.60 -10.96
N TRP A 10 0.62 4.70 -11.93
CA TRP A 10 1.10 5.03 -13.28
C TRP A 10 0.21 6.08 -13.96
N THR A 11 -1.11 5.94 -13.90
CA THR A 11 -2.04 6.75 -14.69
C THR A 11 -3.24 7.23 -13.88
N ARG A 12 -3.93 8.27 -14.37
CA ARG A 12 -5.20 8.72 -13.77
C ARG A 12 -6.43 7.92 -14.20
N ARG A 13 -6.29 7.04 -15.18
CA ARG A 13 -7.40 6.30 -15.79
C ARG A 13 -8.06 5.34 -14.79
N PRO A 14 -9.39 5.36 -14.65
CA PRO A 14 -10.11 4.38 -13.84
C PRO A 14 -10.16 3.00 -14.53
N PRO A 15 -10.41 1.92 -13.75
CA PRO A 15 -10.56 1.91 -12.31
C PRO A 15 -9.21 2.05 -11.61
N PHE A 16 -9.17 2.68 -10.44
CA PHE A 16 -8.00 2.58 -9.57
C PHE A 16 -8.45 2.26 -8.16
N SER A 17 -7.89 1.21 -7.58
CA SER A 17 -7.86 1.08 -6.13
C SER A 17 -6.55 0.52 -5.63
N PHE A 18 -6.13 0.97 -4.44
CA PHE A 18 -4.96 0.45 -3.74
C PHE A 18 -5.27 0.20 -2.27
N ARG A 19 -4.96 -1.01 -1.80
CA ARG A 19 -5.14 -1.43 -0.41
C ARG A 19 -3.87 -2.05 0.14
N ILE A 20 -3.63 -1.81 1.42
CA ILE A 20 -2.75 -2.65 2.23
C ILE A 20 -3.61 -3.31 3.28
N GLU A 21 -3.50 -4.62 3.36
CA GLU A 21 -4.19 -5.44 4.34
C GLU A 21 -3.14 -6.19 5.18
N ALA A 22 -3.44 -6.39 6.46
CA ALA A 22 -2.64 -7.17 7.38
C ALA A 22 -3.41 -8.42 7.78
N ASN A 23 -2.72 -9.55 7.88
CA ASN A 23 -3.30 -10.78 8.43
C ASN A 23 -3.02 -10.84 9.93
N HIS A 24 -4.10 -10.90 10.71
CA HIS A 24 -4.08 -11.10 12.15
C HIS A 24 -4.98 -12.29 12.46
N ASP A 25 -4.41 -13.35 13.05
CA ASP A 25 -5.11 -14.58 13.41
C ASP A 25 -5.99 -15.16 12.29
N GLY A 26 -5.42 -15.24 11.08
CA GLY A 26 -6.10 -15.76 9.90
C GLY A 26 -7.06 -14.77 9.22
N THR A 27 -7.37 -13.65 9.85
CA THR A 27 -8.28 -12.63 9.32
C THR A 27 -7.50 -11.52 8.60
N TRP A 28 -7.95 -11.16 7.39
CA TRP A 28 -7.40 -10.02 6.65
C TRP A 28 -8.15 -8.73 7.01
N LEU A 29 -7.42 -7.75 7.53
CA LEU A 29 -7.96 -6.43 7.88
C LEU A 29 -7.32 -5.37 6.99
N GLU A 30 -8.13 -4.44 6.48
CA GLU A 30 -7.63 -3.25 5.78
C GLU A 30 -6.90 -2.35 6.78
N VAL A 31 -5.65 -1.99 6.46
CA VAL A 31 -4.80 -1.14 7.30
C VAL A 31 -4.31 0.12 6.56
N TYR A 32 -4.61 0.22 5.25
CA TYR A 32 -4.40 1.42 4.45
C TYR A 32 -5.32 1.43 3.22
N ASN A 33 -5.97 2.58 2.98
CA ASN A 33 -6.72 2.88 1.76
C ASN A 33 -5.99 3.97 0.96
N GLY A 34 -5.57 3.62 -0.26
CA GLY A 34 -4.77 4.47 -1.11
C GLY A 34 -5.51 5.17 -2.25
N ASP A 35 -6.83 5.02 -2.37
CA ASP A 35 -7.55 5.38 -3.60
C ASP A 35 -7.42 6.86 -3.98
N ALA A 36 -7.44 7.73 -2.97
CA ALA A 36 -7.32 9.17 -3.13
C ALA A 36 -5.90 9.70 -2.88
N THR A 37 -5.03 8.93 -2.23
CA THR A 37 -3.72 9.39 -1.74
C THR A 37 -2.55 8.99 -2.62
N ILE A 38 -2.66 7.85 -3.34
CA ILE A 38 -1.61 7.44 -4.27
C ILE A 38 -1.67 8.33 -5.52
N ALA A 39 -0.71 9.25 -5.61
CA ALA A 39 -0.64 10.22 -6.69
C ALA A 39 -0.08 9.60 -7.98
N VAL A 40 -0.38 10.24 -9.11
CA VAL A 40 0.35 9.99 -10.38
C VAL A 40 1.60 10.85 -10.38
N GLY A 41 2.72 10.27 -10.77
CA GLY A 41 4.01 10.95 -10.85
C GLY A 41 5.03 10.17 -11.68
N ALA A 42 6.31 10.47 -11.46
CA ALA A 42 7.44 9.67 -11.96
C ALA A 42 8.56 9.53 -10.91
N ARG A 43 8.28 9.80 -9.63
CA ARG A 43 9.28 9.95 -8.55
C ARG A 43 8.83 9.40 -7.20
N PHE A 44 7.80 8.55 -7.19
CA PHE A 44 7.23 7.98 -5.96
C PHE A 44 6.74 9.06 -4.98
N LEU A 45 5.78 9.86 -5.44
CA LEU A 45 5.31 11.06 -4.73
C LEU A 45 4.53 10.78 -3.44
N THR A 46 4.17 9.52 -3.15
CA THR A 46 3.36 9.18 -1.96
C THR A 46 4.15 8.30 -1.00
N ALA A 47 4.56 8.87 0.14
CA ALA A 47 5.07 8.09 1.27
C ALA A 47 3.91 7.44 2.04
N VAL A 48 3.91 6.11 2.13
CA VAL A 48 2.92 5.34 2.88
C VAL A 48 3.50 4.90 4.21
N ARG A 49 2.75 5.17 5.28
CA ARG A 49 3.05 4.72 6.63
C ARG A 49 1.83 4.01 7.22
N CYS A 50 1.96 2.72 7.46
CA CYS A 50 0.90 1.87 7.95
C CYS A 50 1.33 1.20 9.26
N ARG A 51 0.57 1.39 10.34
CA ARG A 51 0.80 0.67 11.59
C ARG A 51 0.27 -0.75 11.44
N LEU A 52 1.12 -1.72 11.77
CA LEU A 52 0.72 -3.13 11.81
C LEU A 52 0.41 -3.49 13.26
N GLN A 53 -0.74 -4.15 13.44
CA GLN A 53 -1.15 -4.70 14.73
C GLN A 53 -0.12 -5.72 15.22
N GLU A 54 -0.02 -5.87 16.54
CA GLU A 54 0.81 -6.93 17.13
C GLU A 54 0.32 -8.31 16.66
N GLY A 55 1.24 -9.26 16.52
CA GLY A 55 0.92 -10.57 15.96
C GLY A 55 0.65 -10.60 14.44
N THR A 56 0.75 -9.48 13.72
CA THR A 56 0.65 -9.49 12.24
C THR A 56 1.71 -10.43 11.65
N THR A 57 1.27 -11.47 10.95
CA THR A 57 2.17 -12.48 10.33
C THR A 57 2.39 -12.24 8.84
N ARG A 58 1.45 -11.60 8.16
CA ARG A 58 1.48 -11.36 6.72
C ARG A 58 0.92 -9.99 6.39
N VAL A 59 1.40 -9.42 5.30
CA VAL A 59 0.87 -8.20 4.69
C VAL A 59 0.58 -8.48 3.23
N ARG A 60 -0.51 -7.93 2.71
CA ARG A 60 -0.90 -8.02 1.31
C ARG A 60 -1.16 -6.63 0.75
N LEU A 61 -0.51 -6.31 -0.36
CA LEU A 61 -0.78 -5.14 -1.16
C LEU A 61 -1.71 -5.57 -2.31
N ARG A 62 -2.81 -4.84 -2.51
CA ARG A 62 -3.76 -5.11 -3.59
C ARG A 62 -3.92 -3.87 -4.45
N CYS A 63 -3.80 -4.05 -5.75
CA CYS A 63 -4.09 -2.99 -6.72
C CYS A 63 -5.13 -3.48 -7.71
N ARG A 64 -6.11 -2.63 -8.00
CA ARG A 64 -6.98 -2.75 -9.18
C ARG A 64 -6.67 -1.58 -10.09
N ALA A 65 -6.31 -1.87 -11.33
CA ALA A 65 -5.95 -0.89 -12.34
C ALA A 65 -6.41 -1.38 -13.73
N PRO A 66 -6.41 -0.51 -14.77
CA PRO A 66 -6.50 -0.97 -16.16
C PRO A 66 -5.38 -1.96 -16.50
N ALA A 67 -5.59 -2.83 -17.49
CA ALA A 67 -4.66 -3.91 -17.85
C ALA A 67 -3.22 -3.45 -18.18
N SER A 68 -3.04 -2.19 -18.59
CA SER A 68 -1.74 -1.60 -18.96
C SER A 68 -1.28 -0.54 -17.93
N ALA A 69 -1.64 -0.70 -16.67
CA ALA A 69 -1.37 0.26 -15.60
C ALA A 69 -1.24 -0.46 -14.25
N GLY A 70 -0.89 0.29 -13.21
CA GLY A 70 -0.77 -0.26 -11.87
C GLY A 70 -0.27 0.77 -10.86
N VAL A 71 0.25 0.24 -9.77
CA VAL A 71 0.98 0.98 -8.73
C VAL A 71 2.45 0.57 -8.79
N LEU A 72 3.34 1.54 -8.76
CA LEU A 72 4.77 1.36 -8.53
C LEU A 72 5.01 1.48 -7.03
N VAL A 73 5.80 0.56 -6.48
CA VAL A 73 6.14 0.51 -5.06
C VAL A 73 7.65 0.38 -4.93
N ASP A 74 8.23 1.18 -4.04
CA ASP A 74 9.67 1.17 -3.76
C ASP A 74 9.93 1.36 -2.27
N ASP A 75 11.19 1.18 -1.84
CA ASP A 75 11.66 1.46 -0.49
C ASP A 75 10.83 0.77 0.61
N VAL A 76 10.39 -0.47 0.36
CA VAL A 76 9.58 -1.24 1.30
C VAL A 76 10.40 -1.61 2.53
N ARG A 77 9.97 -1.15 3.71
CA ARG A 77 10.66 -1.36 4.99
C ARG A 77 9.68 -1.74 6.09
N LEU A 78 10.09 -2.66 6.95
CA LEU A 78 9.43 -2.92 8.23
C LEU A 78 10.28 -2.32 9.34
N ALA A 79 9.77 -1.28 9.98
CA ALA A 79 10.40 -0.63 11.11
C ALA A 79 9.80 -1.11 12.44
N ALA A 80 10.60 -1.05 13.51
CA ALA A 80 10.09 -1.16 14.88
C ALA A 80 9.01 -0.07 15.10
N GLY A 81 7.96 -0.42 15.85
CA GLY A 81 7.01 0.60 16.30
C GLY A 81 7.66 1.36 17.46
N HIS A 82 7.74 2.68 17.36
CA HIS A 82 7.92 3.55 18.52
C HIS A 82 6.55 3.85 19.12
#